data_AF-D4CYT6-F1
#
_entry.id   AF-D4CYT6-F1
#
_cell.length_a   1.000
_cell.length_b   1.000
_cell.length_c   1.000
_cell.angle_alpha   90.00
_cell.angle_beta   90.00
_cell.angle_gamma   90.00
#
_symmetry.space_group_name_H-M   'P 1'
#
loop_
_entity.id
_entity.type
_entity.pdbx_description
1 polymer ?
#
loop_
_entity_poly.entity_id
_entity_poly.type
_entity_poly.pdbx_seq_one_letter_code
_entity_poly.pdbx_strand_id
1 'polypeptide(L)' 'KYQKDLILKCVNGSTNQIELSKEKFSKFKIPIPPIELQNKFAERIEKIEKLKFEIEKSIEIAQNLYDSLISKYFDN' A
#
# COMPACT_ATOMS: atom_id res chain seq x y z
N LYS A 1 -10.49 -12.59 -2.23
CA LYS A 1 -11.18 -13.37 -3.30
C LYS A 1 -10.67 -12.99 -4.69
N TYR A 2 -10.79 -11.72 -5.11
CA TYR A 2 -10.32 -11.25 -6.43
C TYR A 2 -8.83 -11.39 -6.67
N GLN A 3 -7.98 -11.10 -5.67
CA GLN A 3 -6.53 -11.29 -5.79
C GLN A 3 -6.15 -12.75 -6.05
N LYS A 4 -6.78 -13.71 -5.36
CA LYS A 4 -6.56 -15.15 -5.60
C LYS A 4 -7.02 -15.55 -7.01
N ASP A 5 -8.15 -15.01 -7.47
CA ASP A 5 -8.68 -15.30 -8.81
C ASP A 5 -7.79 -14.71 -9.93
N LEU A 6 -7.28 -13.49 -9.73
CA LEU A 6 -6.30 -12.85 -10.62
C LEU A 6 -5.03 -13.69 -10.72
N ILE A 7 -4.47 -14.09 -9.58
CA ILE A 7 -3.26 -14.92 -9.54
C ILE A 7 -3.52 -16.24 -10.28
N LEU A 8 -4.61 -16.93 -9.97
CA LEU A 8 -4.92 -18.22 -10.61
C LEU A 8 -5.10 -18.13 -12.13
N LYS A 9 -5.67 -17.03 -12.63
CA LYS A 9 -6.01 -16.89 -14.05
C LYS A 9 -4.93 -16.23 -14.89
N CYS A 10 -4.12 -15.34 -14.32
CA CYS A 10 -3.19 -14.51 -15.08
C CYS A 10 -1.73 -14.91 -14.88
N VAL A 11 -1.42 -15.71 -13.86
CA VAL A 11 -0.05 -16.16 -13.59
C VAL A 11 0.19 -17.50 -14.27
N ASN A 12 1.30 -17.58 -15.00
CA ASN A 12 1.81 -18.78 -15.66
C ASN A 12 3.30 -18.92 -15.35
N GLY A 13 3.93 -19.99 -15.82
CA GLY A 13 5.38 -20.14 -15.78
C GLY A 13 5.79 -21.60 -15.60
N SER A 14 7.09 -21.82 -15.45
CA SER A 14 7.67 -23.15 -15.24
C SER A 14 8.20 -23.31 -13.82
N THR A 15 8.88 -24.42 -13.52
CA THR A 15 9.45 -24.68 -12.19
C THR A 15 10.32 -23.50 -11.73
N ASN A 16 9.96 -22.92 -10.57
CA ASN A 16 10.61 -21.75 -9.94
C ASN A 16 10.56 -20.44 -10.74
N GLN A 17 9.74 -20.34 -11.79
CA GLN A 17 9.53 -19.09 -12.54
C GLN A 17 8.04 -18.75 -12.55
N ILE A 18 7.67 -17.70 -11.82
CA ILE A 18 6.30 -17.19 -11.75
C ILE A 18 6.22 -15.94 -12.62
N GLU A 19 5.43 -15.99 -13.69
CA GLU A 19 5.29 -14.91 -14.66
C GLU A 19 3.84 -14.44 -14.75
N LEU A 20 3.64 -13.12 -14.80
CA LEU A 20 2.34 -12.55 -15.10
C LEU A 20 2.17 -12.45 -16.61
N SER A 21 1.22 -13.22 -17.16
CA SER A 21 0.93 -13.14 -18.59
C SER A 21 0.21 -11.84 -18.92
N LYS A 22 0.88 -10.96 -19.65
CA LYS A 22 0.32 -9.68 -20.13
C LYS A 22 -0.98 -9.89 -20.90
N GLU A 23 -1.05 -10.93 -21.73
CA GLU A 23 -2.24 -11.25 -22.51
C GLU A 23 -3.42 -11.63 -21.61
N LYS A 24 -3.21 -12.58 -20.68
CA LYS A 24 -4.27 -13.01 -19.75
C LYS A 24 -4.69 -11.90 -18.81
N PHE A 25 -3.74 -11.08 -18.34
CA PHE A 25 -4.01 -9.92 -17.49
C PHE A 25 -4.86 -8.87 -18.21
N SER A 26 -4.52 -8.53 -19.46
CA SER A 26 -5.28 -7.54 -20.25
C SER A 26 -6.73 -7.96 -20.52
N LYS A 27 -6.99 -9.27 -20.58
CA LYS A 27 -8.34 -9.84 -20.78
C LYS A 27 -9.10 -10.08 -19.48
N PHE A 28 -8.46 -9.90 -18.32
CA PHE A 28 -9.07 -10.16 -17.03
C PHE A 28 -10.17 -9.14 -16.74
N LYS A 29 -11.41 -9.61 -16.57
CA LYS A 29 -12.56 -8.76 -16.28
C LYS A 29 -12.67 -8.49 -14.80
N ILE A 30 -12.75 -7.21 -14.43
CA ILE A 30 -13.06 -6.75 -13.08
C ILE A 30 -14.43 -6.07 -13.05
N PRO A 31 -15.14 -6.14 -11.91
CA PRO A 31 -16.31 -5.29 -11.72
C PRO A 31 -15.86 -3.83 -11.64
N ILE A 32 -16.41 -2.98 -12.52
CA ILE A 32 -16.15 -1.54 -12.53
C ILE A 32 -17.38 -0.84 -11.95
N PRO A 33 -17.31 -0.28 -10.73
CA PRO A 33 -18.42 0.45 -10.14
C PRO A 33 -18.65 1.80 -10.86
N PRO A 34 -19.76 2.51 -10.61
CA PRO A 34 -19.97 3.85 -11.16
C PRO A 34 -18.84 4.82 -10.82
N ILE A 35 -18.49 5.72 -11.75
CA ILE A 35 -17.34 6.63 -11.60
C ILE A 35 -17.44 7.52 -10.35
N GLU A 36 -18.66 7.93 -9.97
CA GLU A 36 -18.89 8.73 -8.76
C GLU A 36 -18.45 7.98 -7.49
N LEU A 37 -18.72 6.67 -7.42
CA LEU A 37 -18.32 5.85 -6.29
C LEU A 37 -16.80 5.60 -6.28
N GLN A 38 -16.20 5.45 -7.47
CA GLN A 38 -14.74 5.33 -7.60
C GLN A 38 -14.03 6.57 -7.07
N ASN A 39 -14.49 7.76 -7.47
CA ASN A 39 -13.92 9.03 -7.03
C ASN A 39 -14.10 9.23 -5.51
N LYS A 40 -15.30 8.96 -4.99
CA LYS A 40 -15.56 9.04 -3.55
C LYS A 40 -14.67 8.11 -2.73
N PHE A 41 -14.35 6.93 -3.24
CA PHE A 41 -13.42 6.02 -2.59
C PHE A 41 -11.98 6.54 -2.69
N ALA A 42 -11.55 6.99 -3.86
CA ALA A 42 -10.21 7.56 -4.08
C ALA A 42 -9.93 8.74 -3.14
N GLU A 43 -10.84 9.70 -3.04
CA GLU A 43 -10.70 10.86 -2.14
C GLU A 43 -10.56 10.45 -0.66
N ARG A 44 -11.24 9.38 -0.23
CA ARG A 44 -11.15 8.88 1.14
C ARG A 44 -9.80 8.24 1.40
N ILE A 45 -9.34 7.39 0.49
CA ILE A 45 -8.04 6.73 0.61
C ILE A 45 -6.91 7.74 0.59
N GLU A 46 -6.96 8.74 -0.29
CA GLU A 46 -5.97 9.82 -0.34
C GLU A 46 -5.85 10.56 0.99
N LYS A 47 -6.99 10.92 1.61
CA LYS A 47 -7.00 11.55 2.94
C LYS A 47 -6.42 10.65 4.02
N ILE A 48 -6.75 9.36 4.00
CA ILE A 48 -6.25 8.38 4.98
C ILE A 48 -4.74 8.20 4.85
N GLU A 49 -4.22 8.03 3.64
CA GLU A 49 -2.78 7.87 3.40
C GLU A 49 -2.00 9.13 3.80
N LYS A 50 -2.54 10.32 3.52
CA LYS A 50 -1.94 11.57 3.98
C LYS A 50 -1.86 11.65 5.50
N LEU A 51 -2.95 11.36 6.20
CA LEU A 51 -2.98 11.36 7.66
C LEU A 51 -2.03 10.32 8.24
N LYS A 52 -1.97 9.13 7.65
CA LYS A 52 -1.04 8.07 8.06
C LYS A 52 0.41 8.53 7.95
N PHE A 53 0.79 9.14 6.82
CA PHE A 53 2.13 9.68 6.61
C PHE A 53 2.49 10.77 7.64
N GLU A 54 1.56 11.68 7.92
CA GLU A 54 1.77 12.73 8.94
C GLU A 54 1.95 12.13 10.35
N ILE A 55 1.21 11.08 10.69
CA ILE A 55 1.33 10.36 11.96
C ILE A 55 2.69 9.65 12.05
N GLU A 56 3.09 8.91 11.02
CA GLU A 56 4.38 8.20 10.98
C GLU A 56 5.55 9.18 11.17
N LYS A 57 5.51 10.33 10.48
CA LYS A 57 6.50 11.39 10.66
C LYS A 57 6.50 11.99 12.07
N SER A 58 5.32 12.16 12.67
CA SER A 58 5.21 12.69 14.04
C SER A 58 5.80 11.72 15.07
N ILE A 59 5.61 10.41 14.86
CA ILE A 59 6.21 9.36 15.70
C ILE A 59 7.73 9.40 15.59
N GLU A 60 8.28 9.51 14.37
CA GLU A 60 9.72 9.60 14.15
C GLU A 60 10.33 10.83 14.85
N ILE A 61 9.69 12.00 14.73
CA ILE A 61 10.13 13.22 15.41
C ILE A 61 10.11 13.06 16.93
N ALA A 62 9.05 12.45 17.47
CA ALA A 62 8.92 12.21 18.90
C ALA A 62 10.01 11.27 19.43
N GLN A 63 10.36 10.22 18.68
CA GLN A 63 11.47 9.31 19.01
C GLN A 63 12.81 10.04 19.01
N ASN A 64 13.11 10.79 17.94
CA ASN A 64 14.35 11.57 17.85
C ASN A 64 14.48 12.59 18.98
N LEU A 65 13.38 13.26 19.36
CA LEU A 65 13.36 14.18 20.49
C LEU A 65 13.60 13.46 21.82
N TYR A 66 12.96 12.32 22.02
CA TYR A 66 13.16 11.49 23.21
C TYR A 66 14.63 11.06 23.35
N ASP A 67 15.22 10.54 22.27
CA ASP A 67 16.62 10.08 22.25
C ASP A 67 17.58 11.26 22.52
N SER A 68 17.32 12.42 21.92
CA SER A 68 18.11 13.64 22.15
C SER A 68 18.04 14.11 23.61
N LEU A 69 16.87 14.02 24.24
CA LEU A 69 16.71 14.37 25.65
C LEU A 69 17.46 13.39 26.56
N ILE A 70 17.32 12.08 26.33
CA ILE A 70 18.03 11.06 27.10
C ILE A 70 19.53 11.29 27.02
N SER A 71 20.08 11.47 25.82
CA SER A 71 21.51 11.71 25.65
C SER A 71 21.98 12.97 26.39
N LYS A 72 21.21 14.07 26.33
CA LYS A 72 21.55 15.31 27.03
C LYS A 72 21.60 15.17 28.56
N TYR A 73 20.75 14.36 29.16
CA TYR A 73 20.66 14.25 30.62
C TYR A 73 21.52 13.14 31.22
N PHE A 74 21.81 12.08 30.45
CA PHE A 74 22.44 10.86 30.98
C PHE A 74 23.82 10.54 30.37
N ASP A 75 24.21 11.14 29.25
CA ASP A 75 25.53 10.91 28.63
C ASP A 75 26.60 11.96 29.06
N ASN A 76 26.48 12.50 30.28
CA ASN A 76 27.52 13.28 30.98
C ASN A 76 28.22 12.43 32.04
#